data_AF-A0A1B6F5X6-F1
#
_entry.id   AF-A0A1B6F5X6-F1
#
_cell.length_a   1.000
_cell.length_b   1.000
_cell.length_c   1.000
_cell.angle_alpha   90.00
_cell.angle_beta   90.00
_cell.angle_gamma   90.00
#
_symmetry.space_group_name_H-M   'P 1'
#
loop_
_entity.id
_entity.type
_entity.pdbx_description
1 polymer ?
#
loop_
_entity_poly.entity_id
_entity_poly.type
_entity_poly.pdbx_seq_one_letter_code
_entity_poly.pdbx_strand_id
1 'polypeptide(L)'
;QDVYYYGIMSFGTPKQLVNIMFDTGSADLWVASSDYCTTNNAYCSGHFTYSHNSSLTYKENGTNFFINYGSGSVSGYISIDDIEVGELQVTGQYFGEATYITDPMLDAEFDGIFGLAYPSLSVIGTAPPFLNMIIQHAVNEPVFAFYLNRIDGTTEGELILGGIDANHYTGNIVYTPVVNQTYWLIKIDGMYINS
;
A
#
# COMPACT_ATOMS: atom_id res chain seq x y z
N GLN A 1 13.84 4.34 16.48
CA GLN A 1 13.45 5.08 15.27
C GLN A 1 12.35 4.24 14.68
N ASP A 2 11.13 4.76 14.61
CA ASP A 2 10.02 3.99 14.04
C ASP A 2 10.29 3.88 12.55
N VAL A 3 10.58 2.66 12.08
CA VAL A 3 11.12 2.46 10.73
C VAL A 3 9.96 2.35 9.72
N TYR A 4 8.84 1.74 10.11
CA TYR A 4 7.69 1.48 9.23
C TYR A 4 6.36 1.53 9.99
N TYR A 5 5.28 1.93 9.31
CA TYR A 5 3.90 1.71 9.74
C TYR A 5 3.21 0.83 8.69
N TYR A 6 2.68 -0.32 9.10
CA TYR A 6 2.01 -1.27 8.23
C TYR A 6 0.73 -1.79 8.90
N GLY A 7 -0.16 -2.36 8.11
CA GLY A 7 -1.36 -3.02 8.57
C GLY A 7 -1.60 -4.32 7.83
N ILE A 8 -2.52 -5.12 8.32
CA ILE A 8 -2.89 -6.38 7.68
C ILE A 8 -3.97 -6.11 6.64
N MET A 9 -3.80 -6.66 5.44
CA MET A 9 -4.87 -6.78 4.45
C MET A 9 -4.98 -8.21 3.96
N SER A 10 -6.06 -8.52 3.25
CA SER A 10 -6.27 -9.84 2.68
C SER A 10 -6.43 -9.80 1.17
N PHE A 11 -6.01 -10.89 0.52
CA PHE A 11 -6.12 -11.11 -0.90
C PHE A 11 -6.85 -12.44 -1.18
N GLY A 12 -7.71 -12.43 -2.18
CA GLY A 12 -8.34 -13.61 -2.73
C GLY A 12 -9.34 -14.33 -1.83
N THR A 13 -9.84 -15.45 -2.36
CA THR A 13 -10.81 -16.32 -1.67
C THR A 13 -10.36 -17.79 -1.74
N PRO A 14 -10.10 -18.48 -0.61
CA PRO A 14 -10.09 -17.96 0.76
C PRO A 14 -9.05 -16.84 0.97
N LYS A 15 -9.32 -16.00 1.97
CA LYS A 15 -8.50 -14.84 2.32
C LYS A 15 -7.08 -15.25 2.70
N GLN A 16 -6.09 -14.63 2.03
CA GLN A 16 -4.67 -14.74 2.34
C GLN A 16 -4.22 -13.44 3.00
N LEU A 17 -3.83 -13.49 4.28
CA LEU A 17 -3.44 -12.31 5.06
C LEU A 17 -1.99 -11.94 4.81
N VAL A 18 -1.72 -10.65 4.65
CA VAL A 18 -0.38 -10.14 4.35
C VAL A 18 -0.16 -8.78 5.04
N ASN A 19 1.07 -8.52 5.51
CA ASN A 19 1.44 -7.24 6.11
C ASN A 19 1.79 -6.23 5.02
N ILE A 20 1.13 -5.07 5.00
CA ILE A 20 1.26 -4.09 3.93
C ILE A 20 1.54 -2.70 4.48
N MET A 21 2.58 -2.07 3.93
CA MET A 21 2.90 -0.67 4.19
C MET A 21 2.03 0.22 3.30
N PHE A 22 1.41 1.24 3.90
CA PHE A 22 0.60 2.21 3.16
C PHE A 22 1.45 3.43 2.78
N ASP A 23 1.62 3.66 1.48
CA ASP A 23 2.61 4.60 0.96
C ASP A 23 1.96 5.68 0.09
N THR A 24 2.03 6.94 0.54
CA THR A 24 1.56 8.10 -0.23
C THR A 24 2.54 8.56 -1.31
N GLY A 25 3.75 8.00 -1.35
CA GLY A 25 4.80 8.28 -2.33
C GLY A 25 4.78 7.39 -3.58
N SER A 26 4.00 6.31 -3.58
CA SER A 26 3.82 5.40 -4.73
C SER A 26 2.34 5.09 -5.00
N ALA A 27 2.04 4.56 -6.18
CA ALA A 27 0.65 4.36 -6.65
C ALA A 27 0.26 2.88 -6.82
N ASP A 28 1.22 2.01 -7.09
CA ASP A 28 0.94 0.59 -7.34
C ASP A 28 0.71 -0.17 -6.03
N LEU A 29 -0.13 -1.21 -6.10
CA LEU A 29 -0.21 -2.26 -5.09
C LEU A 29 0.70 -3.40 -5.53
N TRP A 30 1.54 -3.91 -4.63
CA TRP A 30 2.27 -5.15 -4.85
C TRP A 30 2.46 -5.91 -3.53
N VAL A 31 2.66 -7.22 -3.66
CA VAL A 31 2.86 -8.15 -2.54
C VAL A 31 3.89 -9.22 -2.91
N ALA A 32 4.65 -9.70 -1.93
CA ALA A 32 5.56 -10.83 -2.12
C ALA A 32 4.79 -12.08 -2.55
N SER A 33 5.17 -12.65 -3.71
CA SER A 33 4.58 -13.88 -4.22
C SER A 33 5.19 -15.11 -3.56
N SER A 34 4.39 -16.15 -3.36
CA SER A 34 4.88 -17.46 -2.91
C SER A 34 5.90 -18.06 -3.88
N ASP A 35 5.89 -17.62 -5.15
CA ASP A 35 6.87 -18.03 -6.14
C ASP A 35 8.28 -17.55 -5.80
N TYR A 36 8.42 -16.43 -5.08
CA TYR A 36 9.72 -15.92 -4.62
C TYR A 36 10.43 -16.93 -3.70
N CYS A 37 9.65 -17.68 -2.91
CA CYS A 37 10.14 -18.68 -1.96
C CYS A 37 10.91 -19.82 -2.62
N THR A 38 10.69 -20.06 -3.92
CA THR A 38 11.43 -21.07 -4.69
C THR A 38 12.94 -20.77 -4.76
N THR A 39 13.29 -19.49 -4.73
CA THR A 39 14.68 -19.02 -4.79
C THR A 39 15.17 -18.42 -3.47
N ASN A 40 14.26 -18.01 -2.59
CA ASN A 40 14.59 -17.34 -1.34
C ASN A 40 13.74 -17.85 -0.15
N ASN A 41 13.93 -19.10 0.23
CA ASN A 41 13.19 -19.72 1.34
C ASN A 41 13.42 -19.05 2.70
N ALA A 42 14.55 -18.37 2.90
CA ALA A 42 14.84 -17.64 4.13
C ALA A 42 13.87 -16.46 4.33
N TYR A 43 13.60 -15.70 3.26
CA TYR A 43 12.61 -14.62 3.27
C TYR A 43 11.24 -15.13 3.73
N CYS A 44 10.74 -16.19 3.08
CA CYS A 44 9.40 -16.72 3.38
C CYS A 44 9.26 -17.40 4.75
N SER A 45 10.36 -17.60 5.49
CA SER A 45 10.28 -18.09 6.87
C SER A 45 9.86 -17.01 7.88
N GLY A 46 10.05 -15.73 7.53
CA GLY A 46 9.70 -14.59 8.37
C GLY A 46 8.60 -13.68 7.81
N HIS A 47 8.11 -13.98 6.60
CA HIS A 47 7.21 -13.13 5.82
C HIS A 47 5.94 -13.86 5.40
N PHE A 48 4.85 -13.11 5.24
CA PHE A 48 3.63 -13.63 4.61
C PHE A 48 3.71 -13.43 3.11
N THR A 49 3.21 -14.39 2.34
CA THR A 49 3.23 -14.33 0.87
C THR A 49 1.86 -14.65 0.29
N TYR A 50 1.59 -14.09 -0.90
CA TYR A 50 0.40 -14.38 -1.68
C TYR A 50 0.65 -15.54 -2.65
N SER A 51 -0.31 -16.45 -2.75
CA SER A 51 -0.32 -17.54 -3.73
C SER A 51 -1.59 -17.48 -4.57
N HIS A 52 -1.47 -17.11 -5.86
CA HIS A 52 -2.63 -17.11 -6.77
C HIS A 52 -3.29 -18.48 -6.91
N ASN A 53 -2.52 -19.57 -6.78
CA ASN A 53 -3.02 -20.94 -6.88
C ASN A 53 -3.98 -21.32 -5.73
N SER A 54 -3.97 -20.52 -4.65
CA SER A 54 -4.83 -20.72 -3.49
C SER A 54 -6.09 -19.87 -3.53
N SER A 55 -6.29 -19.04 -4.56
CA SER A 55 -7.43 -18.13 -4.69
C SER A 55 -8.39 -18.54 -5.81
N LEU A 56 -9.68 -18.59 -5.48
CA LEU A 56 -10.79 -18.85 -6.39
C LEU A 56 -11.23 -17.60 -7.17
N THR A 57 -10.87 -16.41 -6.69
CA THR A 57 -11.21 -15.11 -7.30
C THR A 57 -10.08 -14.57 -8.18
N TYR A 58 -8.92 -15.20 -8.13
CA TYR A 58 -7.76 -14.88 -8.96
C TYR A 58 -8.09 -14.92 -10.46
N LYS A 59 -7.55 -13.94 -11.18
CA LYS A 59 -7.50 -13.91 -12.64
C LYS A 59 -6.09 -13.58 -13.08
N GLU A 60 -5.58 -14.40 -13.99
CA GLU A 60 -4.26 -14.21 -14.58
C GLU A 60 -4.19 -12.94 -15.43
N ASN A 61 -3.08 -12.22 -15.31
CA ASN A 61 -2.67 -11.18 -16.25
C ASN A 61 -1.27 -11.46 -16.81
N GLY A 62 -0.29 -11.70 -15.93
CA GLY A 62 1.04 -12.19 -16.29
C GLY A 62 1.97 -11.14 -16.92
N THR A 63 1.53 -9.90 -17.10
CA THR A 63 2.39 -8.83 -17.63
C THR A 63 3.48 -8.49 -16.62
N ASN A 64 4.74 -8.45 -17.05
CA ASN A 64 5.85 -8.12 -16.17
C ASN A 64 5.77 -6.68 -15.66
N PHE A 65 6.13 -6.47 -14.39
CA PHE A 65 6.31 -5.13 -13.82
C PHE A 65 7.69 -5.01 -13.16
N PHE A 66 8.17 -3.77 -13.07
CA PHE A 66 9.40 -3.42 -12.38
C PHE A 66 9.21 -2.04 -11.74
N ILE A 67 9.38 -1.95 -10.42
CA ILE A 67 9.29 -0.70 -9.68
C ILE A 67 10.62 -0.46 -8.97
N ASN A 68 11.16 0.74 -9.11
CA ASN A 68 12.37 1.17 -8.43
C ASN A 68 12.05 2.22 -7.36
N TYR A 69 12.28 1.86 -6.11
CA TYR A 69 12.23 2.72 -4.95
C TYR A 69 13.62 3.31 -4.64
N GLY A 70 13.66 4.39 -3.86
CA GLY A 70 14.94 4.93 -3.39
C GLY A 70 15.74 3.94 -2.53
N SER A 71 15.04 3.01 -1.85
CA SER A 71 15.60 1.98 -0.98
C SER A 71 15.92 0.66 -1.70
N GLY A 72 15.38 0.41 -2.89
CA GLY A 72 15.47 -0.90 -3.54
C GLY A 72 14.55 -1.04 -4.74
N SER A 73 14.43 -2.23 -5.30
CA SER A 73 13.51 -2.50 -6.40
C SER A 73 12.76 -3.79 -6.21
N VAL A 74 11.57 -3.86 -6.81
CA VAL A 74 10.74 -5.06 -6.88
C VAL A 74 10.38 -5.34 -8.32
N SER A 75 10.28 -6.63 -8.66
CA SER A 75 9.79 -7.05 -9.97
C SER A 75 9.07 -8.38 -9.89
N GLY A 76 8.25 -8.63 -10.90
CA GLY A 76 7.51 -9.86 -11.05
C GLY A 76 6.46 -9.68 -12.12
N TYR A 77 5.25 -10.13 -11.87
CA TYR A 77 4.15 -10.07 -12.83
C TYR A 77 2.88 -9.50 -12.20
N ILE A 78 2.02 -8.95 -13.04
CA ILE A 78 0.73 -8.38 -12.65
C ILE A 78 -0.28 -9.52 -12.50
N SER A 79 -1.08 -9.44 -11.45
CA SER A 79 -2.17 -10.35 -11.12
C SER A 79 -3.43 -9.55 -10.80
N ILE A 80 -4.57 -10.22 -10.87
CA ILE A 80 -5.87 -9.62 -10.56
C ILE A 80 -6.54 -10.51 -9.52
N ASP A 81 -6.98 -9.93 -8.41
CA ASP A 81 -7.73 -10.64 -7.38
C ASP A 81 -8.60 -9.67 -6.57
N ASP A 82 -9.46 -10.20 -5.73
CA ASP A 82 -10.22 -9.42 -4.76
C ASP A 82 -9.32 -9.09 -3.56
N ILE A 83 -9.46 -7.88 -3.02
CA ILE A 83 -8.72 -7.45 -1.83
C ILE A 83 -9.66 -6.93 -0.75
N GLU A 84 -9.21 -7.00 0.50
CA GLU A 84 -9.93 -6.42 1.64
C GLU A 84 -8.95 -5.75 2.61
N VAL A 85 -9.23 -4.49 2.96
CA VAL A 85 -8.49 -3.71 3.96
C VAL A 85 -9.47 -3.31 5.07
N GLY A 86 -9.29 -3.86 6.28
CA GLY A 86 -10.31 -3.75 7.32
C GLY A 86 -11.62 -4.42 6.86
N GLU A 87 -12.70 -3.65 6.75
CA GLU A 87 -13.99 -4.12 6.22
C GLU A 87 -14.25 -3.69 4.76
N LEU A 88 -13.28 -3.01 4.14
CA LEU A 88 -13.43 -2.41 2.82
C LEU A 88 -12.99 -3.40 1.74
N GLN A 89 -13.95 -3.84 0.92
CA GLN A 89 -13.72 -4.81 -0.15
C GLN A 89 -13.59 -4.12 -1.51
N VAL A 90 -12.63 -4.58 -2.30
CA VAL A 90 -12.47 -4.21 -3.71
C VAL A 90 -12.37 -5.47 -4.53
N THR A 91 -13.23 -5.58 -5.53
CA THR A 91 -13.20 -6.73 -6.46
C THR A 91 -12.33 -6.42 -7.68
N GLY A 92 -11.60 -7.43 -8.17
CA GLY A 92 -10.80 -7.32 -9.40
C GLY A 92 -9.71 -6.25 -9.37
N GLN A 93 -9.02 -6.10 -8.23
CA GLN A 93 -7.88 -5.20 -8.11
C GLN A 93 -6.67 -5.77 -8.86
N TYR A 94 -6.00 -4.93 -9.64
CA TYR A 94 -4.72 -5.25 -10.26
C TYR A 94 -3.58 -4.96 -9.27
N PHE A 95 -2.64 -5.88 -9.13
CA PHE A 95 -1.47 -5.71 -8.27
C PHE A 95 -0.28 -6.51 -8.79
N GLY A 96 0.92 -6.17 -8.31
CA GLY A 96 2.14 -6.91 -8.62
C GLY A 96 2.34 -8.09 -7.66
N GLU A 97 2.52 -9.29 -8.21
CA GLU A 97 3.12 -10.42 -7.52
C GLU A 97 4.64 -10.33 -7.65
N ALA A 98 5.31 -9.90 -6.59
CA ALA A 98 6.76 -9.72 -6.58
C ALA A 98 7.46 -11.09 -6.45
N THR A 99 8.17 -11.49 -7.51
CA THR A 99 9.02 -12.68 -7.54
C THR A 99 10.50 -12.35 -7.37
N TYR A 100 10.83 -11.07 -7.19
CA TYR A 100 12.15 -10.59 -6.85
C TYR A 100 12.05 -9.29 -6.06
N ILE A 101 12.77 -9.22 -4.94
CA ILE A 101 12.84 -8.09 -4.02
C ILE A 101 14.31 -7.88 -3.65
N THR A 102 14.82 -6.65 -3.73
CA THR A 102 16.24 -6.35 -3.40
C THR A 102 16.52 -6.31 -1.89
N ASP A 103 17.76 -6.60 -1.52
CA ASP A 103 18.26 -6.74 -0.14
C ASP A 103 17.78 -5.70 0.89
N PRO A 104 17.78 -4.38 0.65
CA PRO A 104 17.37 -3.43 1.69
C PRO A 104 15.88 -3.53 2.07
N MET A 105 15.07 -4.19 1.24
CA MET A 105 13.65 -4.44 1.48
C MET A 105 13.39 -5.85 2.05
N LEU A 106 14.41 -6.71 2.12
CA LEU A 106 14.27 -8.06 2.67
C LEU A 106 14.19 -8.08 4.20
N ASP A 107 14.72 -7.05 4.86
CA ASP A 107 14.68 -6.90 6.33
C ASP A 107 13.48 -6.05 6.80
N ALA A 108 12.54 -5.72 5.90
CA ALA A 108 11.34 -4.97 6.25
C ALA A 108 10.37 -5.83 7.09
N GLU A 109 9.53 -5.21 7.92
CA GLU A 109 8.47 -5.94 8.67
C GLU A 109 7.17 -6.10 7.86
N PHE A 110 7.14 -5.59 6.64
CA PHE A 110 6.01 -5.69 5.71
C PHE A 110 6.39 -6.54 4.49
N ASP A 111 5.37 -7.11 3.85
CA ASP A 111 5.48 -8.04 2.73
C ASP A 111 5.02 -7.42 1.39
N GLY A 112 4.58 -6.17 1.42
CA GLY A 112 4.09 -5.44 0.25
C GLY A 112 3.78 -3.97 0.53
N ILE A 113 3.41 -3.26 -0.53
CA ILE A 113 3.08 -1.83 -0.48
C ILE A 113 1.71 -1.59 -1.09
N PHE A 114 0.89 -0.82 -0.39
CA PHE A 114 -0.35 -0.24 -0.89
C PHE A 114 -0.10 1.22 -1.26
N GLY A 115 0.01 1.48 -2.56
CA GLY A 115 0.15 2.84 -3.09
C GLY A 115 -1.11 3.69 -2.91
N LEU A 116 -0.93 4.90 -2.38
CA LEU A 116 -1.97 5.91 -2.16
C LEU A 116 -1.78 7.17 -3.01
N ALA A 117 -0.77 7.20 -3.89
CA ALA A 117 -0.55 8.30 -4.83
C ALA A 117 -1.53 8.27 -6.02
N TYR A 118 -1.41 9.26 -6.90
CA TYR A 118 -2.28 9.39 -8.06
C TYR A 118 -2.03 8.31 -9.13
N PRO A 119 -3.05 7.95 -9.93
CA PRO A 119 -2.92 6.93 -10.98
C PRO A 119 -1.84 7.22 -12.03
N SER A 120 -1.54 8.49 -12.27
CA SER A 120 -0.50 8.94 -13.21
C SER A 120 0.93 8.50 -12.81
N LEU A 121 1.13 8.10 -11.56
CA LEU A 121 2.40 7.56 -11.06
C LEU A 121 2.50 6.02 -11.16
N SER A 122 1.40 5.33 -11.46
CA SER A 122 1.36 3.87 -11.52
C SER A 122 2.20 3.33 -12.69
N VAL A 123 3.04 2.34 -12.40
CA VAL A 123 3.76 1.55 -13.40
C VAL A 123 2.86 0.44 -13.96
N ILE A 124 1.97 -0.13 -13.14
CA ILE A 124 1.00 -1.16 -13.56
C ILE A 124 0.00 -0.58 -14.59
N GLY A 125 -0.26 0.74 -14.52
CA GLY A 125 -1.08 1.45 -15.50
C GLY A 125 -2.59 1.26 -15.29
N THR A 126 -3.00 0.82 -14.11
CA THR A 126 -4.41 0.62 -13.73
C THR A 126 -4.79 1.51 -12.54
N ALA A 127 -6.08 1.56 -12.20
CA ALA A 127 -6.52 2.30 -11.03
C ALA A 127 -5.84 1.78 -9.74
N PRO A 128 -5.19 2.67 -8.96
CA PRO A 128 -4.69 2.36 -7.63
C PRO A 128 -5.83 1.88 -6.71
N PRO A 129 -5.50 1.13 -5.65
CA PRO A 129 -6.51 0.47 -4.83
C PRO A 129 -7.49 1.44 -4.15
N PHE A 130 -7.05 2.58 -3.64
CA PHE A 130 -7.97 3.57 -3.05
C PHE A 130 -8.92 4.20 -4.09
N LEU A 131 -8.45 4.38 -5.33
CA LEU A 131 -9.33 4.85 -6.41
C LEU A 131 -10.40 3.81 -6.74
N ASN A 132 -10.04 2.52 -6.76
CA ASN A 132 -11.02 1.45 -6.94
C ASN A 132 -12.01 1.37 -5.77
N MET A 133 -11.59 1.62 -4.52
CA MET A 133 -12.52 1.74 -3.39
C MET A 133 -13.56 2.85 -3.62
N ILE A 134 -13.15 4.01 -4.14
CA ILE A 134 -14.06 5.11 -4.46
C ILE A 134 -15.02 4.71 -5.60
N ILE A 135 -14.48 4.16 -6.70
CA ILE A 135 -15.26 3.77 -7.88
C ILE A 135 -16.29 2.68 -7.54
N GLN A 136 -15.92 1.74 -6.67
CA GLN A 136 -16.77 0.63 -6.25
C GLN A 136 -17.67 0.99 -5.05
N HIS A 137 -17.66 2.26 -4.61
CA HIS A 137 -18.43 2.74 -3.45
C HIS A 137 -18.15 1.95 -2.16
N ALA A 138 -16.92 1.46 -1.98
CA ALA A 138 -16.49 0.77 -0.77
C ALA A 138 -16.29 1.74 0.41
N VAL A 139 -15.98 3.00 0.13
CA VAL A 139 -15.75 4.05 1.13
C VAL A 139 -16.85 5.12 1.13
N ASN A 140 -17.12 5.70 2.30
CA ASN A 140 -18.14 6.74 2.46
C ASN A 140 -17.72 8.09 1.84
N GLU A 141 -16.46 8.46 2.01
CA GLU A 141 -15.90 9.73 1.51
C GLU A 141 -14.62 9.48 0.70
N PRO A 142 -14.33 10.27 -0.35
CA PRO A 142 -13.12 10.11 -1.16
C PRO A 142 -11.88 10.74 -0.48
N VAL A 143 -11.68 10.47 0.81
CA VAL A 143 -10.55 10.93 1.63
C VAL A 143 -9.97 9.79 2.45
N PHE A 144 -8.68 9.90 2.78
CA PHE A 144 -8.03 9.05 3.77
C PHE A 144 -7.23 9.90 4.74
N ALA A 145 -7.02 9.40 5.95
CA ALA A 145 -6.31 10.11 7.01
C ALA A 145 -5.37 9.16 7.77
N PHE A 146 -4.19 9.66 8.13
CA PHE A 146 -3.24 8.96 8.97
C PHE A 146 -3.13 9.64 10.33
N TYR A 147 -3.19 8.85 11.40
CA TYR A 147 -2.70 9.19 12.72
C TYR A 147 -1.47 8.31 13.01
N LEU A 148 -0.30 8.95 13.14
CA LEU A 148 0.95 8.24 13.42
C LEU A 148 1.40 8.57 14.84
N ASN A 149 1.23 7.63 15.76
CA ASN A 149 1.67 7.82 17.14
C ASN A 149 3.21 7.79 17.22
N ARG A 150 3.79 8.76 17.92
CA ARG A 150 5.25 8.94 18.09
C ARG A 150 5.68 8.99 19.56
N ILE A 151 4.76 8.75 20.50
CA ILE A 151 4.95 9.14 21.90
C ILE A 151 5.62 8.05 22.72
N ASP A 152 5.28 6.76 22.56
CA ASP A 152 5.78 5.73 23.47
C ASP A 152 5.83 4.28 22.94
N GLY A 153 5.82 4.03 21.62
CA GLY A 153 6.01 2.69 21.05
C GLY A 153 5.01 1.61 21.49
N THR A 154 4.02 1.95 22.34
CA THR A 154 2.98 1.05 22.86
C THR A 154 1.61 1.34 22.28
N THR A 155 1.45 2.50 21.65
CA THR A 155 0.19 2.94 21.08
C THR A 155 0.26 2.87 19.56
N GLU A 156 -0.69 2.17 18.94
CA GLU A 156 -0.73 1.92 17.50
C GLU A 156 -1.06 3.20 16.70
N GLY A 157 -0.62 3.23 15.44
CA GLY A 157 -1.08 4.22 14.47
C GLY A 157 -2.43 3.81 13.86
N GLU A 158 -3.12 4.75 13.23
CA GLU A 158 -4.38 4.51 12.56
C GLU A 158 -4.35 5.04 11.12
N LEU A 159 -4.89 4.26 10.19
CA LEU A 159 -5.25 4.69 8.85
C LEU A 159 -6.76 4.55 8.69
N ILE A 160 -7.43 5.65 8.33
CA ILE A 160 -8.82 5.63 7.91
C ILE A 160 -8.87 5.83 6.40
N LEU A 161 -9.53 4.88 5.73
CA LEU A 161 -9.91 4.98 4.32
C LEU A 161 -11.42 5.28 4.29
N GLY A 162 -11.80 6.45 3.81
CA GLY A 162 -13.22 6.83 3.74
C GLY A 162 -13.71 7.83 4.80
N GLY A 163 -12.82 8.53 5.49
CA GLY A 163 -13.17 9.47 6.54
C GLY A 163 -11.96 10.02 7.30
N ILE A 164 -12.24 10.67 8.44
CA ILE A 164 -11.25 11.26 9.35
C ILE A 164 -11.74 11.05 10.78
N ASP A 165 -10.91 10.51 11.68
CA ASP A 165 -11.27 10.42 13.11
C ASP A 165 -10.99 11.74 13.83
N ALA A 166 -12.07 12.35 14.34
CA ALA A 166 -12.03 13.57 15.15
C ALA A 166 -11.35 13.38 16.52
N ASN A 167 -11.15 12.15 16.99
CA ASN A 167 -10.45 11.87 18.25
C ASN A 167 -8.93 12.09 18.13
N HIS A 168 -8.38 12.05 16.92
CA HIS A 168 -6.94 12.09 16.66
C HIS A 168 -6.39 13.48 16.33
N TYR A 169 -7.22 14.53 16.35
CA TYR A 169 -6.78 15.91 16.18
C TYR A 169 -7.59 16.90 17.00
N THR A 170 -7.09 18.13 17.13
CA THR A 170 -7.82 19.24 17.74
C THR A 170 -7.83 20.44 16.80
N GLY A 171 -8.83 21.31 16.94
CA GLY A 171 -8.99 22.46 16.06
C GLY A 171 -9.46 22.08 14.65
N ASN A 172 -9.16 22.94 13.67
CA ASN A 172 -9.60 22.78 12.29
C ASN A 172 -8.46 22.26 11.41
N ILE A 173 -8.80 21.39 10.47
CA ILE A 173 -7.87 20.95 9.40
C ILE A 173 -7.65 22.12 8.44
N VAL A 174 -6.38 22.41 8.15
CA VAL A 174 -5.97 23.38 7.14
C VAL A 174 -5.69 22.64 5.84
N TYR A 175 -6.41 23.01 4.78
CA TYR A 175 -6.27 22.42 3.46
C TYR A 175 -5.42 23.29 2.54
N THR A 176 -4.69 22.64 1.64
CA THR A 176 -3.95 23.28 0.55
C THR A 176 -4.17 22.46 -0.73
N PRO A 177 -4.35 23.10 -1.89
CA PRO A 177 -4.56 22.38 -3.13
C PRO A 177 -3.29 21.62 -3.55
N VAL A 178 -3.51 20.43 -4.13
CA VAL A 178 -2.43 19.69 -4.79
C VAL A 178 -1.99 20.42 -6.05
N VAL A 179 -0.68 20.58 -6.23
CA VAL A 179 -0.08 21.35 -7.35
C VAL A 179 -0.10 20.54 -8.65
N ASN A 180 0.19 19.24 -8.57
CA ASN A 180 0.18 18.32 -9.69
C ASN A 180 -0.29 16.95 -9.21
N GLN A 181 -1.31 16.40 -9.86
CA GLN A 181 -1.90 15.09 -9.58
C GLN A 181 -1.01 13.94 -10.07
N THR A 182 0.25 13.92 -9.61
CA THR A 182 1.20 12.81 -9.74
C THR A 182 1.60 12.30 -8.35
N TYR A 183 1.92 13.22 -7.44
CA TYR A 183 2.11 12.94 -6.01
C TYR A 183 1.20 13.87 -5.19
N TRP A 184 1.15 13.67 -3.87
CA TRP A 184 0.53 14.59 -2.92
C TRP A 184 1.40 15.85 -2.70
N LEU A 185 1.69 16.57 -3.79
CA LEU A 185 2.54 17.76 -3.78
C LEU A 185 1.77 19.01 -3.36
N ILE A 186 2.31 19.72 -2.39
CA ILE A 186 1.77 20.99 -1.92
C ILE A 186 2.80 22.10 -2.10
N LYS A 187 2.33 23.34 -2.26
CA LYS A 187 3.20 24.51 -2.23
C LYS A 187 3.55 24.85 -0.78
N ILE A 188 4.84 25.02 -0.50
CA ILE A 188 5.36 25.53 0.78
C ILE A 188 5.93 26.93 0.52
N ASP A 189 5.43 27.94 1.23
CA ASP A 189 5.84 29.34 1.00
C ASP A 189 7.21 29.68 1.61
N GLY A 190 7.62 28.98 2.67
CA GLY A 190 8.91 29.16 3.31
C GLY A 190 9.16 28.17 4.43
N MET A 191 10.44 27.96 4.72
CA MET A 191 10.93 27.20 5.89
C MET A 191 11.76 28.14 6.76
N TYR A 192 11.55 28.11 8.06
CA TYR A 192 12.25 28.94 9.03
C TYR A 192 13.10 28.06 9.94
N ILE A 193 14.33 28.48 10.22
CA ILE A 193 15.25 27.83 11.16
C ILE A 193 15.67 28.88 12.18
N ASN A 194 15.28 28.69 13.45
CA ASN A 194 15.70 29.49 14.62
C ASN A 194 15.75 31.01 14.39
N SER A 195 14.56 31.62 14.25
CA SER A 195 14.27 33.08 14.30
C SER A 195 15.34 34.05 13.79
#